data_AF-A0A7Y0SFV3-F1
#
_entry.id   AF-A0A7Y0SFV3-F1
#
_cell.length_a   1.000
_cell.length_b   1.000
_cell.length_c   1.000
_cell.angle_alpha   90.00
_cell.angle_beta   90.00
_cell.angle_gamma   90.00
#
_symmetry.space_group_name_H-M   'P 1'
#
loop_
_entity.id
_entity.type
_entity.pdbx_description
1 polymer ?
#
loop_
_entity_poly.entity_id
_entity_poly.type
_entity_poly.pdbx_seq_one_letter_code
_entity_poly.pdbx_strand_id
1 'polypeptide(L)'
;AIKAKKGDVTFKGKALNQWKLKDLAKHIAILPQHPTAPEGVLVEQLVALGRVAHRKWYQGNSERDQEVMTESLASVGLAGYEKRVV
;
A
#
# COMPACT_ATOMS: atom_id res chain seq x y z
N ALA A 1 -11.98 6.56 -7.64
CA ALA A 1 -10.82 7.31 -8.13
C ALA A 1 -10.92 8.74 -7.60
N ILE A 2 -9.85 9.29 -7.04
CA ILE A 2 -9.80 10.68 -6.57
C ILE A 2 -9.97 11.57 -7.81
N LYS A 3 -11.01 12.41 -7.83
CA LYS A 3 -11.27 13.35 -8.92
C LYS A 3 -10.78 14.73 -8.51
N ALA A 4 -10.14 15.43 -9.44
CA ALA A 4 -9.80 16.84 -9.25
C ALA A 4 -11.09 17.65 -9.07
N LYS A 5 -11.14 18.53 -8.06
CA LYS A 5 -12.31 19.41 -7.84
C LYS A 5 -12.35 20.54 -8.86
N LYS A 6 -11.20 21.10 -9.22
CA LYS A 6 -11.02 22.16 -10.22
C LYS A 6 -9.62 22.03 -10.85
N GLY A 7 -9.48 22.47 -12.10
CA GLY A 7 -8.23 22.44 -12.87
C GLY A 7 -7.82 21.04 -13.33
N ASP A 8 -6.64 20.97 -13.94
CA ASP A 8 -6.06 19.75 -14.46
C ASP A 8 -4.98 19.21 -13.51
N VAL A 9 -5.06 17.92 -13.21
CA VAL A 9 -4.07 17.23 -12.38
C VAL A 9 -3.44 16.12 -13.22
N THR A 10 -2.12 16.17 -13.35
CA THR A 10 -1.32 15.18 -14.07
C THR A 10 -0.37 14.47 -13.12
N PHE A 11 -0.10 13.20 -13.38
CA PHE A 11 0.90 12.41 -12.68
C PHE A 11 1.71 11.63 -13.71
N LYS A 12 3.04 11.79 -13.67
CA LYS A 12 3.99 11.22 -14.66
C LYS A 12 3.59 11.51 -16.11
N GLY A 13 3.21 12.76 -16.40
CA GLY A 13 2.84 13.20 -17.76
C GLY A 13 1.47 12.72 -18.26
N LYS A 14 0.70 11.99 -17.45
CA LYS A 14 -0.64 11.48 -17.79
C LYS A 14 -1.70 12.10 -16.88
N ALA A 15 -2.83 12.52 -17.45
CA ALA A 15 -3.93 13.07 -16.67
C ALA A 15 -4.45 12.06 -15.64
N LEU A 16 -4.70 12.50 -14.41
CA LEU A 16 -4.99 11.61 -13.27
C LEU A 16 -6.29 10.79 -13.49
N ASN A 17 -7.26 11.35 -14.22
CA ASN A 17 -8.50 10.68 -14.61
C ASN A 17 -8.32 9.55 -15.65
N GLN A 18 -7.19 9.49 -16.35
CA GLN A 18 -6.88 8.45 -17.32
C GLN A 18 -6.18 7.23 -16.68
N TRP A 19 -5.85 7.30 -15.39
CA TRP A 19 -5.24 6.19 -14.66
C TRP A 19 -6.29 5.16 -14.22
N LYS A 20 -5.98 3.88 -14.40
CA LYS A 20 -6.69 2.82 -13.67
C LYS A 20 -6.28 2.89 -12.21
N LEU A 21 -7.26 2.78 -11.30
CA LEU A 21 -7.02 2.92 -9.86
C LEU A 21 -5.93 1.96 -9.34
N LYS A 22 -5.96 0.71 -9.81
CA LYS A 22 -4.97 -0.32 -9.44
C LYS A 22 -3.54 0.05 -9.86
N ASP A 23 -3.36 0.69 -11.01
CA ASP A 23 -2.04 1.09 -11.49
C ASP A 23 -1.54 2.35 -10.79
N LEU A 24 -2.44 3.29 -10.49
CA LEU A 24 -2.11 4.46 -9.69
C LEU A 24 -1.68 4.10 -8.26
N ALA A 25 -2.35 3.11 -7.65
CA ALA A 25 -2.05 2.64 -6.29
C ALA A 25 -0.67 1.96 -6.14
N LYS A 26 -0.02 1.58 -7.25
CA LYS A 26 1.38 1.10 -7.24
C LYS A 26 2.41 2.24 -7.16
N HIS A 27 1.95 3.49 -7.29
CA HIS A 27 2.82 4.67 -7.36
C HIS A 27 2.53 5.70 -6.29
N ILE A 28 1.30 5.74 -5.76
CA ILE A 28 0.87 6.71 -4.77
C ILE A 28 0.28 5.97 -3.58
N ALA A 29 0.80 6.26 -2.40
CA ALA A 29 0.26 5.87 -1.11
C ALA A 29 -0.09 7.12 -0.30
N ILE A 30 -1.00 6.99 0.67
CA ILE A 30 -1.41 8.07 1.56
C ILE A 30 -1.32 7.55 2.99
N LEU A 31 -0.65 8.30 3.86
CA LEU A 31 -0.70 8.11 5.29
C LEU A 31 -1.57 9.24 5.89
N PRO A 32 -2.77 8.94 6.40
CA PRO A 32 -3.60 9.97 7.04
C PRO A 32 -2.94 10.46 8.33
N GLN A 33 -3.26 11.68 8.76
CA GLN A 33 -2.75 12.25 10.01
C GLN A 33 -3.19 11.46 11.25
N HIS A 34 -4.40 10.90 11.21
CA HIS A 34 -4.93 10.00 12.24
C HIS A 34 -5.24 8.64 11.61
N PRO A 35 -4.25 7.73 11.55
CA PRO A 35 -4.47 6.38 11.06
C PRO A 35 -5.22 5.55 12.09
N THR A 36 -6.28 4.88 11.66
CA THR A 36 -6.94 3.83 12.43
C THR A 36 -6.51 2.49 11.87
N ALA A 37 -5.80 1.71 12.66
CA ALA A 37 -5.48 0.34 12.30
C ALA A 37 -6.72 -0.56 12.49
N PRO A 38 -6.91 -1.58 11.64
CA PRO A 38 -7.89 -2.62 11.89
C PRO A 38 -7.58 -3.33 13.22
N GLU A 39 -8.60 -3.63 14.02
CA GLU A 39 -8.41 -4.38 15.26
C GLU A 39 -8.10 -5.85 14.99
N GLY A 40 -7.26 -6.46 15.84
CA GLY A 40 -7.04 -7.91 15.85
C GLY A 40 -6.19 -8.44 14.69
N VAL A 41 -5.52 -7.57 13.94
CA VAL A 41 -4.58 -7.99 12.88
C VAL A 41 -3.15 -7.95 13.39
N LEU A 42 -2.31 -8.84 12.85
CA LEU A 42 -0.87 -8.80 13.09
C LEU A 42 -0.22 -7.69 12.26
N VAL A 43 0.90 -7.17 12.74
CA VAL A 43 1.73 -6.19 12.02
C VAL A 43 2.02 -6.68 10.59
N GLU A 44 2.41 -7.95 10.42
CA GLU A 44 2.67 -8.51 9.09
C GLU A 44 1.44 -8.52 8.17
N GLN A 45 0.25 -8.73 8.75
CA GLN A 45 -1.00 -8.74 7.99
C GLN A 45 -1.36 -7.31 7.55
N LEU A 46 -1.16 -6.33 8.42
CA LEU A 46 -1.35 -4.91 8.09
C LEU A 46 -0.40 -4.48 6.96
N VAL A 47 0.89 -4.81 7.06
CA VAL A 47 1.88 -4.48 6.02
C VAL A 47 1.58 -5.20 4.70
N ALA A 48 1.09 -6.44 4.74
CA ALA A 48 0.69 -7.18 3.55
C ALA A 48 -0.43 -6.48 2.76
N LEU A 49 -1.30 -5.71 3.40
CA LEU A 49 -2.34 -4.93 2.70
C LEU A 49 -1.73 -3.90 1.73
N GLY A 50 -0.54 -3.36 2.03
CA GLY A 50 0.19 -2.49 1.13
C GLY A 50 0.58 -3.15 -0.20
N ARG A 51 0.61 -4.48 -0.26
CA ARG A 51 0.99 -5.25 -1.46
C ARG A 51 -0.19 -5.56 -2.38
N VAL A 52 -1.43 -5.31 -1.97
CA VAL A 52 -2.64 -5.66 -2.75
C VAL A 52 -2.63 -5.08 -4.17
N ALA A 53 -2.13 -3.84 -4.35
CA ALA A 53 -2.04 -3.22 -5.68
C ALA A 53 -1.08 -3.96 -6.63
N HIS A 54 -0.11 -4.69 -6.09
CA HIS A 54 0.92 -5.42 -6.83
C HIS A 54 0.50 -6.87 -7.17
N ARG A 55 -0.50 -7.42 -6.48
CA ARG A 55 -0.93 -8.82 -6.64
C ARG A 55 -1.99 -9.00 -7.71
N LYS A 56 -2.01 -10.16 -8.36
CA LYS A 56 -3.19 -10.61 -9.13
C LYS A 56 -4.27 -11.08 -8.15
N TRP A 57 -5.53 -11.02 -8.57
CA TRP A 57 -6.68 -11.33 -7.70
C TRP A 57 -6.69 -12.78 -7.19
N TYR A 58 -6.01 -13.68 -7.90
CA TYR A 58 -5.89 -15.11 -7.57
C TYR A 58 -4.55 -15.47 -6.92
N GLN A 59 -3.64 -14.51 -6.71
CA GLN A 59 -2.32 -14.77 -6.15
C GLN A 59 -2.30 -14.49 -4.64
N GLY A 60 -1.80 -15.45 -3.88
CA GLY A 60 -1.42 -15.25 -2.48
C GLY A 60 -0.13 -14.42 -2.33
N ASN A 61 0.46 -14.41 -1.13
CA ASN A 61 1.75 -13.78 -0.89
C ASN A 61 2.83 -14.47 -1.74
N SER A 62 3.51 -13.71 -2.59
CA SER A 62 4.70 -14.20 -3.28
C SER A 62 5.95 -14.04 -2.42
N GLU A 63 7.02 -14.77 -2.74
CA GLU A 63 8.34 -14.58 -2.11
C GLU A 63 8.80 -13.12 -2.20
N ARG A 64 8.61 -12.50 -3.38
CA ARG A 64 8.87 -11.07 -3.58
C ARG A 64 8.06 -10.17 -2.65
N ASP A 65 6.81 -10.52 -2.35
CA ASP A 65 6.03 -9.74 -1.39
C ASP A 65 6.59 -9.86 0.02
N GLN A 66 7.05 -11.06 0.41
CA GLN A 66 7.65 -11.29 1.72
C GLN A 66 8.95 -10.49 1.90
N GLU A 67 9.79 -10.45 0.86
CA GLU A 67 11.00 -9.60 0.84
C GLU A 67 10.66 -8.13 1.03
N VAL A 68 9.73 -7.59 0.22
CA VAL A 68 9.32 -6.18 0.33
C VAL A 68 8.76 -5.87 1.72
N MET A 69 7.95 -6.78 2.28
CA MET A 69 7.39 -6.61 3.62
C MET A 69 8.50 -6.55 4.69
N THR A 70 9.48 -7.45 4.62
CA THR A 70 10.63 -7.50 5.52
C THR A 70 11.46 -6.23 5.42
N GLU A 71 11.80 -5.81 4.20
CA GLU A 71 12.53 -4.55 3.92
C GLU A 71 11.77 -3.32 4.46
N SER A 72 10.46 -3.28 4.23
CA SER A 72 9.60 -2.17 4.67
C SER A 72 9.60 -2.05 6.19
N LEU A 73 9.43 -3.17 6.91
CA LEU A 73 9.47 -3.21 8.37
C LEU A 73 10.83 -2.79 8.93
N ALA A 74 11.92 -3.28 8.33
CA ALA A 74 13.27 -2.88 8.71
C ALA A 74 13.50 -1.37 8.51
N SER A 75 13.01 -0.80 7.41
CA SER A 75 13.19 0.63 7.09
C SER A 75 12.54 1.58 8.10
N VAL A 76 11.53 1.11 8.83
CA VAL A 76 10.81 1.88 9.86
C VAL A 76 11.14 1.41 11.29
N GLY A 77 12.16 0.56 11.45
CA GLY A 77 12.62 0.10 12.77
C GLY A 77 11.69 -0.90 13.47
N LEU A 78 10.85 -1.62 12.70
CA LEU A 78 9.88 -2.60 13.22
C LEU A 78 10.23 -4.05 12.87
N ALA A 79 11.48 -4.33 12.51
CA ALA A 79 11.94 -5.71 12.35
C ALA A 79 11.76 -6.50 13.67
N GLY A 80 11.19 -7.71 13.61
CA GLY A 80 10.88 -8.54 14.79
C GLY A 80 9.50 -8.29 15.40
N TYR A 81 8.71 -7.35 14.86
CA TYR A 81 7.36 -7.05 15.33
C TYR A 81 6.26 -7.76 14.52
N GLU A 82 6.62 -8.59 13.54
CA GLU A 82 5.73 -9.18 12.54
C GLU A 82 4.52 -9.89 13.17
N LYS A 83 4.75 -10.59 14.28
CA LYS A 83 3.76 -11.40 15.00
C LYS A 83 3.05 -10.65 16.15
N ARG A 84 3.27 -9.34 16.29
CA ARG A 84 2.51 -8.53 17.27
C ARG A 84 1.17 -8.12 16.69
N VAL A 85 0.15 -8.08 17.55
CA VAL A 85 -1.14 -7.47 17.22
C VAL A 85 -0.96 -5.95 17.21
N VAL A 86 -1.55 -5.29 16.22
CA VAL A 86 -1.55 -3.82 16.08
C VAL A 86 -2.47 -3.17 17.11
#